data_AF-A0A1C3EE65-F1
#
_entry.id   AF-A0A1C3EE65-F1
#
_cell.length_a   1.000
_cell.length_b   1.000
_cell.length_c   1.000
_cell.angle_alpha   90.00
_cell.angle_beta   90.00
_cell.angle_gamma   90.00
#
_symmetry.space_group_name_H-M   'P 1'
#
loop_
_entity.id
_entity.type
_entity.pdbx_description
1 polymer ?
#
loop_
_entity_poly.entity_id
_entity_poly.type
_entity_poly.pdbx_seq_one_letter_code
_entity_poly.pdbx_strand_id
1 'polypeptide(L)'
;MPNMSILNCTIRTIGSLFSLNDLHKASGGSSSHKPANFIRLDTTQELIDEIGRCSDLSNAYEANRGGKNQGTWVCRELVYAYAM
;
A
#
# COMPACT_ATOMS: atom_id res chain seq x y z
N MET A 1 -12.65 20.35 6.91
CA MET A 1 -12.24 18.92 6.88
C MET A 1 -10.81 18.89 7.39
N PRO A 2 -10.48 18.20 8.50
CA PRO A 2 -9.14 18.24 9.05
C PRO A 2 -8.21 17.38 8.19
N ASN A 3 -7.27 18.05 7.51
CA ASN A 3 -6.21 17.42 6.74
C ASN A 3 -5.10 17.10 7.74
N MET A 4 -4.93 15.83 8.12
CA MET A 4 -3.83 15.43 8.99
C MET A 4 -2.58 15.18 8.13
N SER A 5 -1.72 16.18 8.00
CA SER A 5 -0.42 16.10 7.35
C SER A 5 0.65 15.77 8.38
N ILE A 6 1.01 14.49 8.51
CA ILE A 6 2.25 14.07 9.17
C ILE A 6 3.31 14.00 8.05
N LEU A 7 4.34 14.85 8.13
CA LEU A 7 5.52 14.93 7.22
C LEU A 7 5.31 15.50 5.79
N ASN A 8 4.25 16.28 5.52
CA ASN A 8 4.01 16.96 4.23
C ASN A 8 4.01 16.04 2.98
N CYS A 9 3.89 14.72 3.16
CA CYS A 9 3.86 13.77 2.06
C CYS A 9 2.41 13.33 1.80
N THR A 10 1.85 13.77 0.68
CA THR A 10 0.52 13.34 0.23
C THR A 10 0.59 11.90 -0.29
N ILE A 11 -0.04 10.96 0.41
CA ILE A 11 -0.23 9.59 -0.08
C ILE A 11 -1.52 9.56 -0.90
N ARG A 12 -1.44 9.15 -2.17
CA ARG A 12 -2.63 9.03 -3.01
C ARG A 12 -3.49 7.86 -2.54
N THR A 13 -4.80 7.99 -2.72
CA THR A 13 -5.78 6.94 -2.44
C THR A 13 -6.72 6.73 -3.62
N ILE A 14 -7.15 5.48 -3.82
CA ILE A 14 -8.16 5.07 -4.81
C ILE A 14 -9.17 4.21 -4.08
N GLY A 15 -10.37 4.76 -3.84
CA GLY A 15 -11.38 4.10 -3.01
C GLY A 15 -10.85 3.87 -1.59
N SER A 16 -10.73 2.60 -1.19
CA SER A 16 -10.19 2.16 0.10
C SER A 16 -8.69 1.82 0.06
N LEU A 17 -8.03 1.93 -1.10
CA LEU A 17 -6.62 1.60 -1.28
C LEU A 17 -5.71 2.81 -1.20
N PHE A 18 -4.52 2.60 -0.65
CA PHE A 18 -3.47 3.60 -0.46
C PHE A 18 -2.26 3.26 -1.34
N SER A 19 -1.62 4.29 -1.88
CA SER A 19 -0.42 4.17 -2.71
C SER A 19 0.80 3.82 -1.86
N LEU A 20 1.22 2.55 -1.91
CA LEU A 20 2.45 2.11 -1.26
C LEU A 20 3.69 2.77 -1.89
N ASN A 21 3.61 3.14 -3.17
CA ASN A 21 4.67 3.87 -3.86
C ASN A 21 4.89 5.28 -3.28
N ASP A 22 3.82 5.98 -2.89
CA ASP A 22 3.96 7.32 -2.30
C ASP A 22 4.45 7.22 -0.86
N LEU A 23 3.96 6.23 -0.11
CA LEU A 23 4.48 5.92 1.22
C LEU A 23 5.96 5.55 1.19
N HIS A 24 6.36 4.73 0.23
CA HIS A 24 7.77 4.35 0.02
C HIS A 24 8.67 5.56 -0.27
N LYS A 25 8.17 6.52 -1.07
CA LYS A 25 8.90 7.76 -1.33
C LYS A 25 8.96 8.63 -0.07
N ALA A 26 7.85 8.73 0.67
CA ALA A 26 7.77 9.48 1.93
C ALA A 26 8.71 8.91 3.01
N SER A 27 8.95 7.60 3.02
CA SER A 27 9.86 6.93 3.95
C SER A 27 11.34 6.97 3.54
N GLY A 28 11.68 7.68 2.45
CA GLY A 28 13.07 7.88 2.01
C GLY A 28 13.52 6.98 0.86
N GLY A 29 12.65 6.13 0.30
CA GLY A 29 12.90 5.46 -0.98
C GLY A 29 13.99 4.37 -0.96
N SER A 30 14.22 3.72 0.18
CA SER A 30 15.25 2.67 0.32
C SER A 30 15.02 1.48 -0.61
N SER A 31 15.99 1.11 -1.44
CA SER A 31 15.85 0.05 -2.45
C SER A 31 15.41 -1.31 -1.87
N SER A 32 15.76 -1.60 -0.62
CA SER A 32 15.36 -2.82 0.09
C SER A 32 13.84 -2.88 0.32
N HIS A 33 13.21 -1.74 0.59
CA HIS A 33 11.79 -1.64 0.95
C HIS A 33 10.91 -1.34 -0.26
N LYS A 34 11.34 -1.64 -1.48
CA LYS A 34 10.51 -1.39 -2.67
C LYS A 34 9.15 -2.11 -2.53
N PRO A 35 8.02 -1.45 -2.87
CA PRO A 35 6.69 -2.06 -2.85
C PRO A 35 6.62 -3.43 -3.54
N ALA A 36 7.31 -3.57 -4.68
CA ALA A 36 7.36 -4.83 -5.41
C ALA A 36 8.04 -5.97 -4.63
N ASN A 37 9.02 -5.67 -3.78
CA ASN A 37 9.65 -6.68 -2.92
C ASN A 37 8.71 -7.07 -1.78
N PHE A 38 8.08 -6.07 -1.15
CA PHE A 38 7.17 -6.28 -0.04
C PHE A 38 5.99 -7.20 -0.41
N ILE A 39 5.35 -6.97 -1.55
CA ILE A 39 4.25 -7.82 -2.03
C ILE A 39 4.71 -9.25 -2.35
N ARG A 40 6.00 -9.47 -2.59
CA ARG A 40 6.53 -10.82 -2.90
C ARG A 40 6.95 -11.60 -1.65
N LEU A 41 6.93 -11.00 -0.47
CA LEU A 41 7.25 -11.70 0.77
C LEU A 41 6.14 -12.71 1.09
N ASP A 42 6.52 -13.90 1.54
CA ASP A 42 5.57 -14.95 1.91
C ASP A 42 4.61 -14.46 3.01
N THR A 43 5.12 -13.74 4.01
CA THR A 43 4.32 -13.14 5.08
C THR A 43 3.27 -12.15 4.56
N THR A 44 3.62 -11.37 3.53
CA THR A 44 2.68 -10.41 2.92
C THR A 44 1.62 -11.14 2.09
N GLN A 45 1.99 -12.22 1.41
CA GLN A 45 1.04 -13.05 0.67
C GLN A 45 0.06 -13.75 1.60
N GLU A 46 0.53 -14.31 2.71
CA GLU A 46 -0.34 -14.88 3.75
C GLU A 46 -1.34 -13.85 4.29
N LEU A 47 -0.88 -12.62 4.55
CA LEU A 47 -1.76 -11.53 5.00
C LEU A 47 -2.76 -11.11 3.91
N ILE A 48 -2.34 -11.02 2.64
CA ILE A 48 -3.22 -10.74 1.50
C ILE A 48 -4.32 -11.80 1.39
N ASP A 49 -3.95 -13.08 1.51
CA ASP A 49 -4.88 -14.20 1.47
C ASP A 49 -5.87 -14.18 2.63
N GLU A 50 -5.41 -13.85 3.84
CA GLU A 50 -6.28 -13.73 5.01
C GLU A 50 -7.28 -12.58 4.85
N ILE A 51 -6.82 -11.41 4.40
CA ILE A 51 -7.68 -10.25 4.13
C ILE A 51 -8.69 -10.59 3.02
N GLY A 52 -8.27 -11.28 1.96
CA GLY A 52 -9.11 -11.68 0.85
C GLY A 52 -10.22 -12.67 1.22
N ARG A 53 -10.07 -13.40 2.33
CA ARG A 53 -11.12 -14.29 2.87
C ARG A 53 -12.23 -13.53 3.61
N CYS A 54 -11.98 -12.27 3.99
CA CYS A 54 -12.97 -11.45 4.67
C CYS A 54 -13.84 -10.74 3.63
N SER A 55 -15.12 -11.14 3.52
CA SER A 55 -16.04 -10.60 2.51
C SER A 55 -16.33 -9.10 2.66
N ASP A 56 -16.08 -8.54 3.84
CA ASP A 56 -16.25 -7.11 4.13
C ASP A 56 -15.07 -6.24 3.69
N LEU A 57 -13.90 -6.84 3.41
CA LEU A 57 -12.72 -6.12 2.93
C LEU A 57 -12.65 -6.16 1.40
N SER A 58 -12.99 -5.02 0.79
CA SER A 58 -12.70 -4.72 -0.61
C SER A 58 -11.21 -4.93 -0.90
N ASN A 59 -10.87 -5.72 -1.93
CA ASN A 59 -9.53 -6.03 -2.48
C ASN A 59 -8.33 -5.66 -1.60
N ALA A 60 -7.59 -6.63 -1.07
CA ALA A 60 -6.40 -6.37 -0.25
C ALA A 60 -5.31 -5.56 -0.99
N TYR A 61 -5.10 -5.84 -2.28
CA TYR A 61 -4.01 -5.27 -3.08
C TYR A 61 -4.39 -5.14 -4.56
N GLU A 62 -3.89 -4.09 -5.21
CA GLU A 62 -3.97 -3.87 -6.64
C GLU A 62 -2.63 -3.33 -7.17
N ALA A 63 -2.05 -4.00 -8.17
CA ALA A 63 -0.93 -3.44 -8.93
C ALA A 63 -1.41 -2.86 -10.25
N ASN A 64 -1.34 -1.54 -10.34
CA ASN A 64 -1.55 -0.85 -11.60
C ASN A 64 -0.22 -0.68 -12.34
N ARG A 65 -0.13 -1.26 -13.55
CA ARG A 65 1.08 -1.24 -14.38
C ARG A 65 1.06 -0.15 -15.47
N GLY A 66 0.04 0.70 -15.53
CA GLY A 66 -0.07 1.73 -16.57
C GLY A 66 -0.89 2.97 -16.17
N GLY A 67 -0.76 4.02 -16.99
CA GLY A 67 -1.51 5.27 -16.80
C GLY A 67 -1.04 6.11 -15.60
N LYS A 68 -1.84 7.13 -15.23
CA LYS A 68 -1.50 8.13 -14.20
C LYS A 68 -1.42 7.55 -12.77
N ASN A 69 -2.07 6.40 -12.56
CA ASN A 69 -2.16 5.72 -11.26
C ASN A 69 -1.26 4.48 -11.18
N GLN A 70 -0.22 4.40 -12.00
CA GLN A 70 0.74 3.31 -11.92
C GLN A 70 1.37 3.22 -10.51
N GLY A 71 1.38 2.01 -9.94
CA GLY A 71 1.87 1.77 -8.59
C GLY A 71 1.25 0.55 -7.93
N THR A 72 1.73 0.29 -6.72
CA THR A 72 1.19 -0.71 -5.80
C THR A 72 0.20 0.00 -4.88
N TRP A 73 -1.05 -0.46 -4.89
CA TRP A 73 -2.14 0.05 -4.08
C TRP A 73 -2.57 -1.03 -3.12
N VAL A 74 -2.73 -0.69 -1.84
CA VAL A 74 -3.05 -1.68 -0.81
C VAL A 74 -4.05 -1.14 0.20
N CYS A 75 -4.79 -2.03 0.84
CA CYS A 75 -5.63 -1.69 1.98
C CYS A 75 -4.81 -1.17 3.18
N ARG A 76 -5.50 -0.60 4.16
CA ARG A 76 -4.89 0.05 5.32
C ARG A 76 -4.02 -0.92 6.14
N GLU A 77 -4.45 -2.16 6.27
CA GLU A 77 -3.78 -3.21 7.03
C GLU A 77 -2.39 -3.50 6.47
N LEU A 78 -2.29 -3.59 5.13
CA LEU A 78 -1.02 -3.75 4.43
C LEU A 78 -0.15 -2.50 4.47
N VAL A 79 -0.73 -1.29 4.54
CA VAL A 79 0.02 -0.06 4.80
C VAL A 79 0.73 -0.14 6.16
N TYR A 80 0.02 -0.59 7.20
CA TYR A 80 0.62 -0.75 8.52
C TYR A 80 1.70 -1.82 8.55
N ALA A 81 1.43 -2.98 7.93
CA ALA A 81 2.41 -4.06 7.83
C ALA A 81 3.70 -3.62 7.10
N TYR A 82 3.58 -2.72 6.12
CA TYR A 82 4.73 -2.16 5.42
C TYR A 82 5.52 -1.11 6.23
N ALA A 83 4.87 -0.44 7.18
CA ALA A 83 5.47 0.62 7.98
C ALA A 83 6.11 0.13 9.30
N MET A 84 5.90 -1.14 9.66
CA MET A 84 6.57 -1.84 10.77
C MET A 84 7.91 -2.41 10.34
#